data_AF-A0A9P6Q509-F1
#
_entry.id   AF-A0A9P6Q509-F1
#
_cell.length_a   1.000
_cell.length_b   1.000
_cell.length_c   1.000
_cell.angle_alpha   90.00
_cell.angle_beta   90.00
_cell.angle_gamma   90.00
#
_symmetry.space_group_name_H-M   'P 1'
#
loop_
_entity.id
_entity.type
_entity.pdbx_description
1 polymer ?
#
loop_
_entity_poly.entity_id
_entity_poly.type
_entity_poly.pdbx_seq_one_letter_code
_entity_poly.pdbx_strand_id
1 'polypeptide(L)'
;MLHDTDSKVSVHETPATYESELQSIKVVPMSRQSSIRDIKPTKMSILDNVFFCALLCVIGGVATASQGAINSTLGRFIGQGLSSTIVFTVGAATSAVYWMIEVRGRPPANLPTMLAKAPWWAWTGGILGACFVIITILAIPNIGAGTTSAIIVSSKLIAGCIIDHFQLLGVSVHRKYTLWRMLATLVLIGCTVVIAKF
;
A
#
# COMPACT_ATOMS: atom_id res chain seq x y z
N MET A 1 -0.92 -81.94 -50.95
CA MET A 1 -2.34 -82.31 -51.07
C MET A 1 -3.10 -81.53 -50.02
N LEU A 2 -4.20 -80.82 -50.24
CA LEU A 2 -5.04 -80.42 -51.37
C LEU A 2 -6.09 -79.49 -50.71
N HIS A 3 -6.69 -78.54 -51.46
CA HIS A 3 -7.86 -77.71 -51.11
C HIS A 3 -7.63 -76.59 -50.08
N ASP A 4 -7.68 -75.28 -50.38
CA ASP A 4 -8.58 -74.46 -51.21
C ASP A 4 -10.02 -74.39 -50.66
N THR A 5 -10.37 -73.27 -49.99
CA THR A 5 -11.44 -72.33 -50.42
C THR A 5 -11.89 -71.37 -49.30
N ASP A 6 -11.94 -70.09 -49.70
CA ASP A 6 -12.81 -68.98 -49.26
C ASP A 6 -13.74 -69.13 -48.05
N SER A 7 -13.64 -68.17 -47.12
CA SER A 7 -14.86 -67.54 -46.60
C SER A 7 -14.63 -66.12 -46.08
N LYS A 8 -15.05 -65.16 -46.91
CA LYS A 8 -15.75 -63.92 -46.53
C LYS A 8 -15.03 -62.95 -45.60
N VAL A 9 -14.33 -61.99 -46.20
CA VAL A 9 -14.28 -60.62 -45.67
C VAL A 9 -15.69 -60.04 -45.78
N SER A 10 -16.50 -60.27 -44.75
CA SER A 10 -17.81 -59.65 -44.63
C SER A 10 -17.62 -58.20 -44.20
N VAL A 11 -17.78 -57.31 -45.18
CA VAL A 11 -18.22 -55.93 -44.97
C VAL A 11 -19.51 -56.01 -44.15
N HIS A 12 -19.43 -55.78 -42.84
CA HIS A 12 -20.60 -55.61 -41.98
C HIS A 12 -20.55 -54.22 -41.34
N GLU A 13 -21.57 -53.45 -41.69
CA GLU A 13 -22.33 -52.54 -40.82
C GLU A 13 -21.57 -51.33 -40.25
N THR A 14 -21.59 -50.21 -40.97
CA THR A 14 -22.59 -49.11 -40.90
C THR A 14 -22.32 -48.04 -39.82
N PRO A 15 -22.56 -46.76 -40.16
CA PRO A 15 -21.99 -45.57 -39.54
C PRO A 15 -22.83 -45.06 -38.34
N ALA A 16 -23.34 -45.98 -37.52
CA ALA A 16 -24.24 -45.64 -36.42
C ALA A 16 -23.50 -45.21 -35.13
N THR A 17 -22.27 -45.69 -34.96
CA THR A 17 -21.52 -45.48 -33.70
C THR A 17 -21.01 -44.05 -33.56
N TYR A 18 -20.61 -43.39 -34.68
CA TYR A 18 -20.18 -41.99 -34.67
C TYR A 18 -21.35 -41.02 -34.44
N GLU A 19 -22.52 -41.29 -35.00
CA GLU A 19 -23.74 -40.51 -34.79
C GLU A 19 -24.15 -40.50 -33.30
N SER A 20 -24.02 -41.64 -32.61
CA SER A 20 -24.31 -41.72 -31.17
C SER A 20 -23.33 -40.93 -30.30
N GLU A 21 -22.04 -40.86 -30.67
CA GLU A 21 -21.07 -40.03 -29.95
C GLU A 21 -21.30 -38.54 -30.22
N LEU A 22 -21.63 -38.15 -31.46
CA LEU A 22 -21.95 -36.76 -31.82
C LEU A 22 -23.21 -36.23 -31.11
N GLN A 23 -24.22 -37.08 -30.90
CA GLN A 23 -25.41 -36.70 -30.11
C GLN A 23 -25.13 -36.56 -28.61
N SER A 24 -24.07 -37.20 -28.09
CA SER A 24 -23.64 -37.07 -26.70
C SER A 24 -22.79 -35.82 -26.43
N ILE A 25 -22.25 -35.19 -27.49
CA ILE A 25 -21.62 -33.88 -27.42
C ILE A 25 -22.74 -32.86 -27.22
N LYS A 26 -23.07 -32.62 -25.95
CA LYS A 26 -23.99 -31.57 -25.52
C LYS A 26 -23.40 -30.23 -25.93
N VAL A 27 -23.76 -29.77 -27.13
CA VAL A 27 -23.35 -28.48 -27.68
C VAL A 27 -23.82 -27.42 -26.70
N VAL A 28 -22.90 -26.88 -25.90
CA VAL A 28 -23.22 -25.81 -24.96
C VAL A 28 -23.74 -24.64 -25.79
N PRO A 29 -24.99 -24.19 -25.61
CA PRO A 29 -25.55 -23.15 -26.45
C PRO A 29 -24.68 -21.89 -26.33
N MET A 30 -24.30 -21.34 -27.48
CA MET A 30 -23.49 -20.11 -27.62
C MET A 30 -24.25 -18.84 -27.13
N SER A 31 -25.33 -19.00 -26.37
CA SER A 31 -26.10 -17.93 -25.75
C SER A 31 -25.45 -17.38 -24.46
N ARG A 32 -24.35 -17.98 -23.99
CA ARG A 32 -23.56 -17.51 -22.84
C ARG A 32 -22.33 -16.68 -23.22
N GLN A 33 -22.35 -16.02 -24.38
CA GLN A 33 -21.33 -15.03 -24.76
C GLN A 33 -21.68 -13.60 -24.28
N SER A 34 -22.88 -13.41 -23.74
CA SER A 34 -23.34 -12.12 -23.19
C SER A 34 -22.50 -11.63 -22.00
N SER A 35 -21.77 -12.51 -21.31
CA SER A 35 -21.05 -12.16 -20.08
C SER A 35 -19.69 -11.47 -20.29
N ILE A 36 -19.14 -11.42 -21.51
CA ILE A 36 -17.83 -10.78 -21.77
C ILE A 36 -17.98 -9.26 -21.96
N ARG A 37 -19.19 -8.77 -22.30
CA ARG A 37 -19.45 -7.35 -22.58
C ARG A 37 -19.63 -6.48 -21.33
N ASP A 38 -19.79 -7.09 -20.16
CA ASP A 38 -20.03 -6.39 -18.88
C ASP A 38 -18.76 -6.22 -18.02
N ILE A 39 -17.57 -6.38 -18.60
CA ILE A 39 -16.33 -5.93 -17.94
C ILE A 39 -16.30 -4.40 -18.07
N LYS A 40 -16.98 -3.74 -17.13
CA LYS A 40 -16.86 -2.29 -16.96
C LYS A 40 -15.37 -1.98 -16.80
N PRO A 41 -14.75 -1.17 -17.67
CA PRO A 41 -13.34 -0.85 -17.54
C PRO A 41 -13.14 -0.24 -16.16
N THR A 42 -12.39 -0.92 -15.29
CA THR A 42 -11.96 -0.36 -14.02
C THR A 42 -11.23 0.92 -14.39
N LYS A 43 -11.83 2.07 -14.07
CA LYS A 43 -11.26 3.36 -14.41
C LYS A 43 -9.92 3.43 -13.67
N MET A 44 -8.81 3.18 -14.38
CA MET A 44 -7.48 3.19 -13.79
C MET A 44 -7.27 4.56 -13.17
N SER A 45 -7.27 4.59 -11.85
CA SER A 45 -6.97 5.79 -11.09
C SER A 45 -5.52 6.14 -11.39
N ILE A 46 -5.19 7.43 -11.43
CA ILE A 46 -3.78 7.86 -11.56
C ILE A 46 -2.92 7.28 -10.42
N LEU A 47 -3.55 6.96 -9.28
CA LEU A 47 -2.93 6.29 -8.12
C LEU A 47 -2.60 4.81 -8.34
N ASP A 48 -3.16 4.17 -9.38
CA ASP A 48 -2.80 2.79 -9.74
C ASP A 48 -1.42 2.74 -10.42
N ASN A 49 -0.92 3.89 -10.89
CA ASN A 49 0.41 3.99 -11.46
C ASN A 49 1.47 4.05 -10.35
N VAL A 50 2.24 2.97 -10.23
CA VAL A 50 3.33 2.83 -9.24
C VAL A 50 4.34 3.97 -9.31
N PHE A 51 4.67 4.46 -10.51
CA PHE A 51 5.61 5.58 -10.67
C PHE A 51 5.04 6.89 -10.11
N PHE A 52 3.74 7.13 -10.29
CA PHE A 52 3.09 8.31 -9.74
C PHE A 52 3.05 8.25 -8.20
N CYS A 53 2.71 7.09 -7.63
CA CYS A 53 2.75 6.89 -6.19
C CYS A 53 4.16 7.05 -5.62
N ALA A 54 5.18 6.52 -6.31
CA ALA A 54 6.58 6.70 -5.93
C ALA A 54 6.97 8.19 -5.93
N LEU A 55 6.53 8.95 -6.95
CA LEU A 55 6.76 10.39 -7.01
C LEU A 55 6.12 11.14 -5.83
N LEU A 56 4.86 10.80 -5.48
CA LEU A 56 4.21 11.37 -4.30
C LEU A 56 4.97 11.05 -3.00
N CYS A 57 5.50 9.83 -2.87
CA CYS A 57 6.33 9.46 -1.72
C CYS A 57 7.63 10.29 -1.66
N VAL A 58 8.27 10.55 -2.81
CA VAL A 58 9.46 11.42 -2.88
C VAL A 58 9.12 12.84 -2.43
N ILE A 59 8.02 13.40 -2.94
CA ILE A 59 7.54 14.73 -2.52
C ILE A 59 7.26 14.76 -1.02
N GLY A 60 6.60 13.73 -0.48
CA GLY A 60 6.35 13.59 0.95
C GLY A 60 7.65 13.50 1.77
N GLY A 61 8.67 12.81 1.27
CA GLY A 61 10.00 12.75 1.87
C GLY A 61 10.66 14.12 1.97
N VAL A 62 10.67 14.89 0.88
CA VAL A 62 11.21 16.25 0.86
C VAL A 62 10.42 17.17 1.79
N ALA A 63 9.10 17.09 1.77
CA ALA A 63 8.22 17.88 2.64
C ALA A 63 8.50 17.60 4.12
N THR A 64 8.57 16.32 4.53
CA THR A 64 8.82 15.95 5.93
C THR A 64 10.22 16.32 6.41
N ALA A 65 11.25 16.23 5.56
CA ALA A 65 12.60 16.70 5.88
C ALA A 65 12.63 18.22 6.10
N SER A 66 11.94 18.97 5.24
CA SER A 66 11.86 20.43 5.31
C SER A 66 11.05 20.91 6.52
N GLN A 67 9.96 20.19 6.84
CA GLN A 67 9.04 20.51 7.93
C GLN A 67 9.76 20.62 9.28
N GLY A 68 10.66 19.69 9.60
CA GLY A 68 11.40 19.73 10.86
C GLY A 68 12.16 21.05 11.03
N ALA A 69 12.89 21.47 9.99
CA ALA A 69 13.67 22.71 10.02
C ALA A 69 12.76 23.95 10.15
N ILE A 70 11.68 24.01 9.39
CA ILE A 70 10.68 25.10 9.44
C ILE A 70 10.07 25.19 10.84
N ASN A 71 9.64 24.06 11.40
CA ASN A 71 9.02 24.01 12.74
C ASN A 71 10.00 24.39 13.83
N SER A 72 11.24 23.89 13.76
CA SER A 72 12.28 24.24 14.73
C SER A 72 12.59 25.73 14.71
N THR A 73 12.54 26.36 13.53
CA THR A 73 12.74 27.81 13.37
C THR A 73 11.64 28.57 14.10
N LEU A 74 10.37 28.22 13.88
CA LEU A 74 9.25 28.83 14.61
C LEU A 74 9.41 28.66 16.14
N GLY A 75 9.86 27.48 16.59
CA GLY A 75 10.14 27.19 17.99
C GLY A 75 11.17 28.13 18.63
N ARG A 76 12.09 28.72 17.86
CA ARG A 76 13.08 29.69 18.35
C ARG A 76 12.49 31.07 18.64
N PHE A 77 11.38 31.43 18.00
CA PHE A 77 10.76 32.76 18.16
C PHE A 77 9.73 32.79 19.27
N ILE A 78 8.92 31.75 19.40
CA ILE A 78 7.71 31.75 20.25
C ILE A 78 7.70 30.63 21.30
N GLY A 79 8.81 29.89 21.42
CA GLY A 79 8.94 28.75 22.31
C GLY A 79 8.49 27.43 21.68
N GLN A 80 9.08 26.33 22.16
CA GLN A 80 8.94 24.99 21.56
C GLN A 80 7.52 24.43 21.69
N GLY A 81 6.90 24.60 22.87
CA GLY A 81 5.54 24.12 23.13
C GLY A 81 4.49 24.81 22.27
N LEU A 82 4.48 26.15 22.26
CA LEU A 82 3.52 26.93 21.47
C LEU A 82 3.72 26.72 19.96
N SER A 83 4.97 26.63 19.50
CA SER A 83 5.27 26.30 18.10
C SER A 83 4.71 24.93 17.70
N SER A 84 4.88 23.90 18.54
CA SER A 84 4.30 22.58 18.28
C SER A 84 2.78 22.65 18.18
N THR A 85 2.11 23.36 19.09
CA THR A 85 0.65 23.53 19.07
C THR A 85 0.19 24.21 17.79
N ILE A 86 0.83 25.31 17.39
CA ILE A 86 0.46 26.06 16.18
C ILE A 86 0.64 25.21 14.93
N VAL A 87 1.80 24.57 14.76
CA VAL A 87 2.06 23.75 13.57
C VAL A 87 1.08 22.60 13.46
N PHE A 88 0.80 21.92 14.58
CA PHE A 88 -0.15 20.82 14.57
C PHE A 88 -1.58 21.31 14.29
N THR A 89 -1.95 22.49 14.79
CA THR A 89 -3.24 23.13 14.49
C THR A 89 -3.37 23.48 13.00
N VAL A 90 -2.33 24.06 12.40
CA VAL A 90 -2.31 24.35 10.96
C VAL A 90 -2.42 23.05 10.15
N GLY A 91 -1.67 22.00 10.52
CA GLY A 91 -1.75 20.70 9.87
C GLY A 91 -3.14 20.04 9.99
N ALA A 92 -3.79 20.17 11.16
CA ALA A 92 -5.16 19.72 11.36
C ALA A 92 -6.15 20.48 10.48
N ALA A 93 -6.01 21.81 10.38
CA ALA A 93 -6.84 22.63 9.49
C ALA A 93 -6.65 22.26 8.02
N THR A 94 -5.41 22.05 7.56
CA THR A 94 -5.14 21.58 6.19
C THR A 94 -5.76 20.22 5.93
N SER A 95 -5.68 19.29 6.89
CA SER A 95 -6.28 17.96 6.77
C SER A 95 -7.82 18.02 6.74
N ALA A 96 -8.42 18.94 7.50
CA ALA A 96 -9.87 19.17 7.46
C ALA A 96 -10.32 19.72 6.09
N VAL A 97 -9.55 20.63 5.49
CA VAL A 97 -9.83 21.11 4.13
C VAL A 97 -9.74 19.98 3.10
N TYR A 98 -8.70 19.14 3.19
CA TYR A 98 -8.58 17.96 2.33
C TYR A 98 -9.79 17.02 2.47
N TRP A 99 -10.21 16.73 3.70
CA TRP A 99 -11.41 15.93 3.96
C TRP A 99 -12.67 16.55 3.34
N MET A 100 -12.85 17.87 3.45
CA MET A 100 -13.99 18.58 2.85
C MET A 100 -14.01 18.46 1.32
N ILE A 101 -12.84 18.49 0.68
CA ILE A 101 -12.69 18.27 -0.78
C ILE A 101 -13.05 16.83 -1.12
N GLU A 102 -12.54 15.86 -0.35
CA GLU A 102 -12.77 14.42 -0.55
C GLU A 102 -14.26 14.08 -0.52
N VAL A 103 -14.98 14.57 0.51
CA VAL A 103 -16.43 14.33 0.65
C VAL A 103 -17.28 15.27 -0.22
N ARG A 104 -16.66 16.18 -0.99
CA ARG A 104 -17.34 17.21 -1.79
C ARG A 104 -18.38 17.99 -0.98
N GLY A 105 -18.07 18.28 0.28
CA GLY A 105 -18.96 18.93 1.24
C GLY A 105 -20.14 18.08 1.74
N ARG A 106 -20.20 16.77 1.43
CA ARG A 106 -21.27 15.85 1.84
C ARG A 106 -20.71 14.69 2.68
N PRO A 107 -20.56 14.86 4.00
CA PRO A 107 -20.03 13.80 4.85
C PRO A 107 -20.95 12.56 4.83
N PRO A 108 -20.40 11.35 5.08
CA PRO A 108 -21.18 10.13 5.14
C PRO A 108 -22.27 10.20 6.23
N ALA A 109 -23.50 9.81 5.92
CA ALA A 109 -24.62 9.85 6.87
C ALA A 109 -24.40 8.97 8.12
N ASN A 110 -23.60 7.92 7.98
CA ASN A 110 -23.26 6.95 9.03
C ASN A 110 -21.88 7.21 9.67
N LEU A 111 -21.31 8.41 9.51
CA LEU A 111 -19.98 8.75 10.04
C LEU A 111 -19.78 8.40 11.53
N PRO A 112 -20.72 8.69 12.45
CA PRO A 112 -20.55 8.33 13.87
C PRO A 112 -20.38 6.82 14.07
N THR A 113 -21.15 6.01 13.34
CA THR A 113 -21.06 4.54 13.39
C THR A 113 -19.74 4.04 12.81
N MET A 114 -19.22 4.67 11.76
CA MET A 114 -17.92 4.32 11.17
C MET A 114 -16.78 4.61 12.16
N LEU A 115 -16.81 5.77 12.83
CA LEU A 115 -15.83 6.13 13.85
C LEU A 115 -15.86 5.16 15.03
N ALA A 116 -17.05 4.79 15.52
CA ALA A 116 -17.19 3.84 16.63
C ALA A 116 -16.67 2.42 16.32
N LYS A 117 -16.61 2.03 15.04
CA LYS A 117 -16.06 0.73 14.60
C LYS A 117 -14.53 0.73 14.47
N ALA A 118 -13.88 1.89 14.47
CA ALA A 118 -12.43 1.96 14.34
C ALA A 118 -11.75 1.40 15.61
N PRO A 119 -10.69 0.59 15.48
CA PRO A 119 -10.00 0.04 16.64
C PRO A 119 -9.35 1.18 17.47
N TRP A 120 -9.33 1.03 18.79
CA TRP A 120 -8.87 2.10 19.70
C TRP A 120 -7.46 2.62 19.39
N TRP A 121 -6.57 1.75 18.92
CA TRP A 121 -5.19 2.13 18.58
C TRP A 121 -5.11 3.02 17.33
N ALA A 122 -6.09 2.99 16.42
CA ALA A 122 -6.09 3.84 15.23
C ALA A 122 -6.14 5.33 15.57
N TRP A 123 -6.72 5.67 16.73
CA TRP A 123 -6.82 7.03 17.24
C TRP A 123 -5.50 7.58 17.78
N THR A 124 -4.53 6.71 18.07
CA THR A 124 -3.24 7.11 18.63
C THR A 124 -2.33 7.79 17.61
N GLY A 125 -2.63 7.71 16.31
CA GLY A 125 -1.83 8.33 15.25
C GLY A 125 -1.62 9.83 15.43
N GLY A 126 -2.63 10.55 15.93
CA GLY A 126 -2.51 11.98 16.24
C GLY A 126 -1.51 12.27 17.37
N ILE A 127 -1.51 11.43 18.41
CA ILE A 127 -0.57 11.54 19.54
C ILE A 127 0.86 11.26 19.06
N LEU A 128 1.06 10.19 18.28
CA LEU A 128 2.37 9.85 17.72
C LEU A 128 2.90 10.96 16.80
N GLY A 129 2.03 11.58 15.99
CA GLY A 129 2.37 12.73 15.15
C GLY A 129 2.79 13.95 15.96
N ALA A 130 2.08 14.27 17.04
CA ALA A 130 2.44 15.37 17.93
C ALA A 130 3.79 15.12 18.62
N CYS A 131 4.01 13.91 19.17
CA CYS A 131 5.30 13.52 19.73
C CYS A 131 6.44 13.65 18.72
N PHE A 132 6.21 13.21 17.48
CA PHE A 132 7.19 13.35 16.39
C PHE A 132 7.57 14.82 16.14
N VAL A 133 6.58 15.71 16.04
CA VAL A 133 6.83 17.15 15.83
C VAL A 133 7.62 17.74 17.00
N ILE A 134 7.21 17.45 18.25
CA ILE A 134 7.92 17.93 19.44
C ILE A 134 9.38 17.47 19.41
N ILE A 135 9.64 16.18 19.18
CA ILE A 135 11.01 15.63 19.10
C ILE A 135 11.83 16.36 18.03
N THR A 136 11.26 16.63 16.85
CA THR A 136 12.00 17.36 15.80
C THR A 136 12.32 18.81 16.18
N ILE A 137 11.39 19.52 16.80
CA ILE A 137 11.60 20.91 17.28
C ILE A 137 12.72 20.94 18.33
N LEU A 138 12.78 19.92 19.19
CA LEU A 138 13.81 19.79 20.23
C LEU A 138 15.17 19.35 19.68
N ALA A 139 15.20 18.38 18.77
CA ALA A 139 16.43 17.75 18.32
C ALA A 139 17.21 18.61 17.31
N ILE A 140 16.51 19.24 16.36
CA ILE A 140 17.16 19.94 15.23
C ILE A 140 18.10 21.06 15.68
N PRO A 141 17.77 21.91 16.67
CA PRO A 141 18.70 22.92 17.17
C PRO A 141 19.97 22.35 17.82
N ASN A 142 19.94 21.09 18.29
CA ASN A 142 21.03 20.45 19.02
C ASN A 142 21.97 19.65 18.12
N ILE A 143 21.43 18.88 17.17
CA ILE A 143 22.22 17.96 16.33
C ILE A 143 22.09 18.25 14.82
N GLY A 144 21.34 19.29 14.43
CA GLY A 144 21.14 19.68 13.05
C GLY A 144 19.99 18.93 12.35
N ALA A 145 19.47 19.53 11.27
CA ALA A 145 18.34 19.00 10.52
C ALA A 145 18.69 17.72 9.73
N GLY A 146 19.90 17.66 9.15
CA GLY A 146 20.37 16.49 8.40
C GLY A 146 20.49 15.25 9.27
N THR A 147 21.23 15.36 10.38
CA THR A 147 21.41 14.27 11.36
C THR A 147 20.08 13.82 11.96
N THR A 148 19.23 14.76 12.38
CA THR A 148 17.90 14.43 12.92
C THR A 148 17.08 13.65 11.90
N SER A 149 17.07 14.09 10.63
CA SER A 149 16.33 13.41 9.56
C SER A 149 16.89 12.01 9.26
N ALA A 150 18.22 11.85 9.24
CA ALA A 150 18.85 10.55 9.03
C ALA A 150 18.48 9.54 10.11
N ILE A 151 18.54 9.94 11.39
CA ILE A 151 18.15 9.09 12.53
C ILE A 151 16.66 8.71 12.45
N ILE A 152 15.80 9.68 12.16
CA ILE A 152 14.36 9.46 12.02
C ILE A 152 14.04 8.51 10.86
N VAL A 153 14.64 8.71 9.69
CA VAL A 153 14.37 7.87 8.52
C VAL A 153 14.85 6.44 8.79
N SER A 154 16.05 6.27 9.36
CA SER A 154 16.58 4.94 9.68
C SER A 154 15.73 4.21 10.72
N SER A 155 15.32 4.88 11.80
CA SER A 155 14.43 4.30 12.81
C SER A 155 13.05 3.93 12.23
N LYS A 156 12.47 4.79 11.36
CA LYS A 156 11.21 4.49 10.65
C LYS A 156 11.32 3.26 9.76
N LEU A 157 12.44 3.07 9.07
CA LEU A 157 12.64 1.91 8.18
C LEU A 157 12.80 0.61 8.99
N ILE A 158 13.49 0.65 10.12
CA ILE A 158 13.59 -0.50 11.05
C ILE A 158 12.20 -0.84 11.61
N ALA A 159 11.48 0.16 12.13
CA ALA A 159 10.13 -0.03 12.66
C ALA A 159 9.16 -0.57 11.60
N GLY A 160 9.21 -0.04 10.38
CA GLY A 160 8.41 -0.53 9.25
C GLY A 160 8.71 -2.00 8.90
N CYS A 161 9.98 -2.41 8.96
CA CYS A 161 10.32 -3.81 8.76
C CYS A 161 9.77 -4.74 9.86
N ILE A 162 9.77 -4.29 11.11
CA ILE A 162 9.18 -5.02 12.24
C ILE A 162 7.66 -5.13 12.04
N ILE A 163 6.99 -4.03 11.69
CA ILE A 163 5.56 -3.99 11.43
C ILE A 163 5.18 -4.95 10.29
N ASP A 164 5.91 -4.90 9.17
CA ASP A 164 5.70 -5.81 8.03
C ASP A 164 5.89 -7.28 8.42
N HIS A 165 6.92 -7.58 9.22
CA HIS A 165 7.25 -8.95 9.58
C HIS A 165 6.19 -9.58 10.49
N PHE A 166 5.72 -8.82 11.49
CA PHE A 166 4.75 -9.27 12.48
C PHE A 166 3.30 -8.95 12.13
N GLN A 167 3.05 -8.31 10.97
CA GLN A 167 1.70 -7.90 10.51
C GLN A 167 0.97 -7.03 11.54
N LEU A 168 1.73 -6.18 12.23
CA LEU A 168 1.17 -5.30 13.25
C LEU A 168 0.30 -4.23 12.58
N LEU A 169 -0.61 -3.63 13.36
CA LEU A 169 -1.42 -2.47 12.95
C LEU A 169 -2.31 -2.71 11.72
N GLY A 170 -2.76 -3.95 11.49
CA GLY A 170 -3.71 -4.29 10.42
C GLY A 170 -3.07 -4.38 9.02
N VAL A 171 -1.74 -4.42 8.93
CA VAL A 171 -1.01 -4.61 7.68
C VAL A 171 -1.12 -6.08 7.23
N SER A 172 -1.77 -6.32 6.09
CA SER A 172 -1.98 -7.68 5.52
C SER A 172 -0.92 -8.09 4.48
N VAL A 173 0.15 -7.31 4.32
CA VAL A 173 1.22 -7.60 3.36
C VAL A 173 2.16 -8.66 3.94
N HIS A 174 2.12 -9.85 3.36
CA HIS A 174 2.97 -10.97 3.77
C HIS A 174 4.41 -10.78 3.24
N ARG A 175 5.22 -10.00 3.96
CA ARG A 175 6.64 -9.80 3.61
C ARG A 175 7.54 -10.37 4.69
N LYS A 176 8.12 -11.55 4.40
CA LYS A 176 9.14 -12.15 5.26
C LYS A 176 10.31 -11.18 5.42
N TYR A 177 10.83 -11.06 6.63
CA TYR A 177 12.04 -10.28 6.89
C TYR A 177 13.24 -11.08 6.35
N THR A 178 13.72 -10.69 5.17
CA THR A 178 14.80 -11.40 4.48
C THR A 178 16.18 -10.93 4.96
N LEU A 179 17.20 -11.78 4.78
CA LEU A 179 18.61 -11.43 5.02
C LEU A 179 18.99 -10.10 4.33
N TRP A 180 18.48 -9.85 3.12
CA TRP A 180 18.70 -8.61 2.39
C TRP A 180 18.09 -7.37 3.06
N ARG A 181 16.92 -7.49 3.70
CA ARG A 181 16.33 -6.38 4.47
C ARG A 181 17.13 -6.08 5.73
N MET A 182 17.69 -7.10 6.38
CA MET A 182 18.61 -6.93 7.52
C MET A 182 19.90 -6.24 7.11
N LEU A 183 20.51 -6.68 6.01
CA LEU A 183 21.72 -6.03 5.49
C LEU A 183 21.43 -4.57 5.10
N ALA A 184 20.30 -4.30 4.45
CA ALA A 184 19.90 -2.94 4.10
C ALA A 184 19.68 -2.05 5.34
N THR A 185 19.08 -2.56 6.41
CA THR A 185 18.93 -1.81 7.67
C THR A 185 20.27 -1.54 8.35
N LEU A 186 21.21 -2.49 8.34
CA LEU A 186 22.57 -2.26 8.85
C LEU A 186 23.31 -1.18 8.06
N VAL A 187 23.21 -1.21 6.73
CA VAL A 187 23.78 -0.17 5.86
C VAL A 187 23.17 1.20 6.15
N LEU A 188 21.84 1.28 6.33
CA LEU A 188 21.16 2.53 6.70
C LEU A 188 21.64 3.10 8.04
N ILE A 189 21.85 2.24 9.04
CA ILE A 189 22.42 2.64 10.32
C ILE A 189 23.85 3.18 10.10
N GLY A 190 24.66 2.50 9.29
CA GLY A 190 26.01 2.96 8.91
C GLY A 190 25.99 4.34 8.25
N CYS A 191 25.13 4.56 7.26
CA CYS A 191 24.95 5.87 6.62
C CYS A 191 24.55 6.96 7.63
N THR A 192 23.67 6.62 8.57
CA THR A 192 23.22 7.55 9.63
C THR A 192 24.38 7.95 10.54
N VAL A 193 25.22 7.00 10.94
CA VAL A 193 26.40 7.28 11.78
C VAL A 193 27.40 8.18 11.06
N VAL A 194 27.61 7.97 9.76
CA VAL A 194 28.48 8.83 8.95
C VAL A 194 27.91 10.25 8.88
N ILE A 195 26.62 10.41 8.57
CA ILE A 195 25.94 11.72 8.54
C ILE A 195 25.96 12.40 9.91
N ALA A 196 25.87 11.65 10.99
CA ALA A 196 25.90 12.21 12.34
C ALA A 196 27.31 12.68 12.76
N LYS A 197 28.35 12.13 12.15
CA LYS A 197 29.75 12.38 12.51
C LYS A 197 30.40 13.52 11.72
N PHE A 198 29.98 13.75 10.47
CA PHE A 198 30.56 14.72 9.54
C PHE A 198 29.53 15.75 9.11
#